data_AF-A0A182Y7G8-F1
#
_entry.id   AF-A0A182Y7G8-F1
#
_cell.length_a   1.000
_cell.length_b   1.000
_cell.length_c   1.000
_cell.angle_alpha   90.00
_cell.angle_beta   90.00
_cell.angle_gamma   90.00
#
_symmetry.space_group_name_H-M   'P 1'
#
loop_
_entity.id
_entity.type
_entity.pdbx_description
1 polymer ?
#
loop_
_entity_poly.entity_id
_entity_poly.type
_entity_poly.pdbx_seq_one_letter_code
_entity_poly.pdbx_strand_id
1 'polypeptide(L)' 'MGSDHYCLRWNNHQSNLLGVFSQLLQDESLVDVTLACSEGTSIRAHKLAQHQQLTIAEER' A
#
# COMPACT_ATOMS: atom_id res chain seq x y z
N MET A 1 11.43 -30.66 -23.64
CA MET A 1 10.57 -30.79 -22.44
C MET A 1 10.42 -29.38 -21.89
N GLY A 2 9.30 -28.72 -22.21
CA GLY A 2 9.09 -27.32 -21.84
C GLY A 2 9.00 -27.16 -20.33
N SER A 3 9.59 -26.09 -19.80
CA SER A 3 9.52 -25.76 -18.38
C SER A 3 8.10 -25.35 -18.02
N ASP A 4 7.41 -26.16 -17.21
CA ASP A 4 6.12 -25.77 -16.64
C ASP A 4 6.32 -24.58 -15.69
N HIS A 5 5.62 -23.49 -15.97
CA HIS A 5 5.63 -22.31 -15.12
C HIS A 5 4.47 -22.39 -14.11
N TYR A 6 4.82 -22.44 -12.83
CA TYR A 6 3.85 -22.41 -11.75
C TYR A 6 3.74 -20.98 -11.21
N CYS A 7 2.52 -20.43 -11.20
CA CYS A 7 2.22 -19.14 -10.60
C CYS A 7 1.47 -19.36 -9.28
N LEU A 8 1.99 -18.80 -8.19
CA LEU A 8 1.32 -18.78 -6.89
C LEU A 8 0.56 -17.47 -6.73
N ARG A 9 -0.75 -17.56 -6.49
CA ARG A 9 -1.56 -16.39 -6.12
C ARG A 9 -1.69 -16.35 -4.61
N TRP A 10 -1.15 -15.32 -3.98
CA TRP A 10 -1.44 -15.06 -2.58
C TRP A 10 -2.80 -14.38 -2.45
N ASN A 11 -3.80 -15.17 -2.04
CA ASN A 11 -5.13 -14.65 -1.70
C ASN A 11 -5.02 -13.69 -0.51
N ASN A 12 -5.71 -12.55 -0.59
CA ASN A 12 -5.69 -11.49 0.44
C ASN A 12 -4.33 -10.80 0.64
N HIS A 13 -3.36 -10.94 -0.28
CA HIS A 13 -2.08 -10.22 -0.19
C HIS A 13 -2.27 -8.70 -0.04
N GLN A 14 -3.13 -8.11 -0.88
CA GLN A 14 -3.43 -6.68 -0.83
C GLN A 14 -3.99 -6.25 0.54
N SER A 15 -5.00 -6.94 1.05
CA SER A 15 -5.63 -6.61 2.33
C SER A 15 -4.65 -6.77 3.51
N ASN A 16 -3.84 -7.83 3.50
CA ASN A 16 -2.82 -8.04 4.53
C ASN A 16 -1.77 -6.92 4.49
N LEU A 17 -1.30 -6.57 3.30
CA LEU A 17 -0.29 -5.52 3.11
C LEU A 17 -0.82 -4.15 3.55
N LEU A 18 -2.06 -3.80 3.18
CA LEU A 18 -2.72 -2.57 3.62
C LEU A 18 -2.91 -2.54 5.14
N GLY A 19 -3.24 -3.67 5.78
CA GLY A 19 -3.35 -3.78 7.22
C GLY A 19 -2.02 -3.50 7.94
N VAL A 20 -0.92 -4.10 7.44
CA VAL A 20 0.42 -3.87 7.98
C VAL A 20 0.84 -2.40 7.83
N PHE A 21 0.64 -1.80 6.67
CA PHE A 21 0.95 -0.37 6.47
C PHE A 21 0.11 0.54 7.36
N SER A 22 -1.14 0.17 7.63
CA SER A 22 -1.99 0.92 8.56
C SER A 22 -1.43 0.87 9.98
N GLN A 23 -0.94 -0.29 10.42
CA GLN A 23 -0.30 -0.44 11.73
C GLN A 23 1.02 0.34 11.82
N LEU A 24 1.86 0.26 10.79
CA LEU A 24 3.12 1.02 10.73
C LEU A 24 2.88 2.53 10.76
N LEU A 25 1.85 3.03 10.08
CA LEU A 25 1.49 4.44 10.10
C LEU A 25 1.02 4.90 11.49
N GLN A 26 0.25 4.06 12.20
CA GLN A 26 -0.15 4.30 13.58
C GLN A 26 1.06 4.35 14.52
N ASP A 27 2.03 3.46 14.30
CA ASP A 27 3.29 3.40 15.04
C ASP A 27 4.32 4.46 14.58
N GLU A 28 3.94 5.33 13.63
CA GLU A 28 4.80 6.35 13.02
C GLU A 28 6.07 5.78 12.36
N SER A 29 6.08 4.49 12.10
CA SER A 29 7.22 3.74 11.59
C SER A 29 7.20 3.71 10.08
N LEU A 30 8.39 3.85 9.47
CA LEU A 30 8.56 3.82 8.01
C LEU A 30 7.69 4.84 7.26
N VAL A 31 7.34 5.96 7.91
CA VAL A 31 6.65 7.09 7.27
C VAL A 31 7.60 7.78 6.30
N ASP A 32 7.23 7.78 5.03
CA ASP A 32 8.01 8.35 3.93
C ASP A 32 7.46 9.71 3.45
N VAL A 33 6.21 10.04 3.84
CA VAL A 33 5.54 11.30 3.49
C VAL A 33 5.00 11.97 4.75
N THR A 34 5.35 13.24 4.94
CA THR A 34 4.73 14.13 5.92
C THR A 34 4.24 15.38 5.19
N LEU A 35 2.93 15.65 5.27
CA LEU A 35 2.28 16.82 4.69
C LEU A 35 2.16 17.88 5.78
N ALA A 36 2.80 19.03 5.59
CA ALA A 36 2.67 20.16 6.50
C ALA A 36 1.56 21.10 6.02
N CYS A 37 0.66 21.49 6.93
CA CYS A 37 -0.36 22.50 6.70
C CYS A 37 0.10 23.86 7.23
N SER A 38 -0.46 24.95 6.67
CA SER A 38 -0.14 26.33 7.06
C SER A 38 -0.39 26.62 8.55
N GLU A 39 -1.37 25.94 9.13
CA GLU A 39 -1.77 26.10 10.54
C GLU A 39 -0.91 25.27 11.53
N GLY A 40 0.25 24.79 11.10
CA GLY A 40 1.19 24.04 11.94
C GLY A 40 0.78 22.58 12.20
N THR A 41 -0.33 22.11 11.64
CA THR A 41 -0.69 20.69 11.66
C THR A 41 0.13 19.94 10.62
N SER A 42 0.52 18.70 10.94
CA SER A 42 1.18 17.81 9.99
C SER A 42 0.46 16.47 9.92
N ILE A 43 0.37 15.93 8.72
CA ILE A 43 -0.27 14.64 8.45
C ILE A 43 0.80 13.69 7.93
N ARG A 44 1.00 12.58 8.63
CA ARG A 44 1.87 11.50 8.16
C ARG A 44 1.11 10.57 7.23
N ALA A 45 1.81 10.04 6.24
CA ALA A 45 1.25 9.12 5.27
C ALA A 45 2.32 8.14 4.76
N HIS A 46 1.85 7.10 4.06
CA HIS A 46 2.69 6.17 3.33
C HIS A 46 2.46 6.30 1.83
N LYS A 47 3.53 6.43 1.03
CA LYS A 47 3.43 6.40 -0.43
C LYS A 47 3.32 4.96 -0.92
N LEU A 48 2.08 4.48 -1.10
CA LEU A 48 1.84 3.21 -1.75
C LEU A 48 1.99 3.36 -3.27
N ALA A 49 3.21 3.14 -3.77
CA ALA A 49 3.43 2.99 -5.21
C ALA A 49 2.80 1.65 -5.65
N GLN A 50 1.53 1.68 -6.02
CA GLN A 50 0.85 0.53 -6.61
C GLN A 50 1.48 0.23 -7.98
N HIS A 51 2.53 -0.58 -7.98
CA HIS A 51 3.08 -1.22 -9.15
C HIS A 51 2.83 -2.73 -9.04
N GLN A 52 1.58 -3.15 -9.22
CA GLN A 52 1.20 -4.38 -9.95
C GLN A 52 -0.32 -4.33 -10.25
N GLN A 53 -0.60 -4.04 -11.52
CA GLN A 53 -1.87 -4.25 -12.24
C GLN A 53 -3.14 -3.54 -11.73
N LEU A 54 -3.48 -2.47 -12.47
CA LEU A 54 -4.75 -1.75 -12.55
C LEU A 54 -5.97 -2.49 -11.98
N THR A 55 -6.59 -1.92 -10.95
CA THR A 55 -8.05 -1.99 -10.79
C THR A 55 -8.56 -0.56 -10.88
N ILE A 56 -9.26 -0.27 -11.97
CA ILE A 56 -10.11 0.91 -12.09
C ILE A 56 -11.12 0.78 -10.95
N ALA A 57 -11.10 1.70 -9.98
CA ALA A 57 -12.26 1.89 -9.13
C ALA A 57 -13.35 2.45 -10.05
N GLU A 58 -14.18 1.55 -10.60
CA GLU A 58 -15.45 1.96 -11.18
C GLU A 58 -16.26 2.64 -10.08
N GLU A 59 -16.65 3.87 -10.40
CA GLU A 59 -17.51 4.77 -9.69
C GLU A 59 -18.78 4.08 -9.17
N ARG A 60 -18.97 4.04 -7.85
CA ARG A 60 -20.24 4.20 -7.13
C ARG A 60 -20.02 4.49 -5.65
#